data_AF-A5ZXG1-F1
#
_entry.id   AF-A5ZXG1-F1
#
_cell.length_a   1.000
_cell.length_b   1.000
_cell.length_c   1.000
_cell.angle_alpha   90.00
_cell.angle_beta   90.00
_cell.angle_gamma   90.00
#
_symmetry.space_group_name_H-M   'P 1'
#
loop_
_entity.id
_entity.type
_entity.pdbx_description
1 polymer ?
#
loop_
_entity_poly.entity_id
_entity_poly.type
_entity_poly.pdbx_seq_one_letter_code
_entity_poly.pdbx_strand_id
1 'polypeptide(L)' 'MNDLESIKKSIVNGLGISLLSARSTIDLQKTKQILLFPLEESAHKRTFYIVYSKNRILKPHVRQFIRFVQDFYRTY' A
#
# COMPACT_ATOMS: atom_id res chain seq x y z
N MET A 1 8.48 -13.47 9.91
CA MET A 1 9.15 -12.18 9.62
C MET A 1 8.74 -11.69 8.22
N ASN A 2 7.44 -11.43 8.01
CA ASN A 2 6.90 -10.85 6.76
C ASN A 2 5.72 -9.94 7.08
N ASP A 3 5.79 -9.29 8.25
CA ASP A 3 4.79 -8.37 8.75
C ASP A 3 5.31 -6.94 8.54
N LEU A 4 4.47 -6.08 7.95
CA LEU A 4 4.84 -4.72 7.59
C LEU A 4 5.25 -3.89 8.81
N GLU A 5 4.56 -4.08 9.95
CA GLU A 5 4.85 -3.33 11.17
C GLU A 5 6.18 -3.76 11.79
N SER A 6 6.49 -5.05 11.75
CA SER A 6 7.79 -5.59 12.15
C SER A 6 8.94 -5.02 11.31
N ILE A 7 8.73 -4.88 9.99
CA ILE A 7 9.72 -4.25 9.08
C ILE A 7 9.89 -2.77 9.42
N LYS A 8 8.79 -2.02 9.58
CA LYS A 8 8.83 -0.59 9.97
C LYS A 8 9.61 -0.39 11.28
N LYS A 9 9.30 -1.18 12.30
CA LYS A 9 9.97 -1.10 13.60
C LYS A 9 11.47 -1.39 13.48
N SER A 10 11.86 -2.33 12.62
CA SER A 10 13.27 -2.65 12.38
C SER A 10 14.03 -1.48 11.77
N ILE A 11 13.43 -0.78 10.79
CA ILE A 11 14.05 0.38 10.13
C ILE A 11 14.14 1.57 11.10
N VAL A 12 13.07 1.84 11.87
CA VAL A 12 13.07 2.90 12.90
C VAL A 12 14.14 2.66 13.95
N ASN A 13 14.40 1.41 14.32
CA ASN A 13 15.46 1.02 15.25
C ASN A 13 16.86 0.94 14.61
N GLY A 14 17.02 1.35 13.35
CA GLY A 14 18.32 1.40 12.69
C GLY A 14 18.89 0.06 12.25
N LEU A 15 18.07 -1.00 12.18
CA LEU A 15 18.53 -2.35 11.81
C LEU A 15 18.78 -2.51 10.30
N GLY A 16 18.51 -1.50 9.48
CA GLY A 16 18.79 -1.51 8.04
C GLY A 16 17.86 -0.61 7.23
N ILE A 17 17.82 -0.88 5.92
CA ILE A 17 16.94 -0.19 4.95
C ILE A 17 15.95 -1.18 4.33
N SER A 18 14.81 -0.69 3.84
CA SER A 18 13.82 -1.52 3.14
C SER A 18 13.10 -0.73 2.06
N LEU A 19 12.67 -1.42 1.02
CA LEU A 19 11.82 -0.85 -0.02
C LEU A 19 10.34 -1.05 0.32
N LEU A 20 9.67 0.04 0.69
CA LEU A 20 8.28 0.04 1.14
C LEU A 20 7.37 0.86 0.22
N SER A 21 6.07 0.62 0.32
CA SER A 21 5.09 1.51 -0.28
C SER A 21 5.20 2.89 0.39
N ALA A 22 5.35 3.95 -0.39
CA ALA A 22 5.36 5.32 0.12
C ALA A 22 4.13 5.61 0.99
N ARG A 23 2.97 5.04 0.65
CA ARG A 23 1.73 5.17 1.45
C ARG A 23 1.86 4.58 2.86
N SER A 24 2.64 3.50 3.02
CA SER A 24 2.81 2.84 4.32
C SER A 24 3.74 3.59 5.27
N THR A 25 4.57 4.50 4.76
CA THR A 25 5.61 5.20 5.53
C THR A 25 5.30 6.68 5.76
N ILE A 26 4.11 7.17 5.34
CA ILE A 26 3.72 8.59 5.43
C ILE A 26 3.88 9.13 6.85
N ASP A 27 3.36 8.41 7.86
CA ASP A 27 3.37 8.91 9.23
C ASP A 27 4.78 8.88 9.84
N LEU A 28 5.59 7.87 9.49
CA LEU A 28 7.00 7.79 9.91
C LEU A 28 7.83 8.93 9.30
N GLN A 29 7.56 9.29 8.06
CA GLN A 29 8.17 10.45 7.42
C GLN A 29 7.73 11.76 8.09
N LYS A 30 6.43 11.95 8.31
CA LYS A 30 5.88 13.18 8.94
C LYS A 30 6.45 13.40 10.34
N THR A 31 6.63 12.32 11.08
CA THR A 31 7.21 12.32 12.44
C THR A 31 8.74 12.26 12.45
N LYS A 32 9.39 12.28 11.28
CA LYS A 32 10.85 12.26 11.11
C LYS A 32 11.55 11.05 11.76
N GLN A 33 10.85 9.91 11.85
CA GLN A 33 11.41 8.68 12.41
C GLN A 33 12.30 7.92 11.42
N ILE A 34 12.19 8.23 10.13
CA ILE A 34 12.96 7.58 9.06
C ILE A 34 13.43 8.61 8.03
N LEU A 35 14.50 8.26 7.31
CA LEU A 35 14.88 8.91 6.06
C LEU A 35 14.23 8.19 4.88
N LEU A 36 13.75 8.95 3.89
CA LEU A 36 13.20 8.40 2.66
C LEU A 36 14.05 8.79 1.47
N PHE A 37 14.30 7.82 0.61
CA PHE A 37 14.99 7.99 -0.65
C PHE A 37 13.99 7.64 -1.76
N PRO A 38 13.50 8.62 -2.54
CA PRO A 38 12.57 8.34 -3.63
C PRO A 38 13.27 7.49 -4.70
N LEU A 39 12.58 6.49 -5.23
CA LEU A 39 13.03 5.78 -6.42
C LEU A 39 12.77 6.62 -7.68
N GLU A 40 13.54 6.38 -8.74
CA GLU A 40 13.36 7.04 -10.04
C GLU A 40 11.94 6.83 -10.60
N GLU A 41 11.46 7.76 -11.45
CA GLU A 41 10.08 7.71 -12.00
C GLU A 41 9.79 6.44 -12.83
N SER A 42 10.84 5.78 -13.33
CA SER A 42 10.77 4.48 -14.01
C SER A 42 10.45 3.32 -13.05
N ALA A 43 10.58 3.52 -11.74
CA ALA A 43 10.24 2.54 -10.73
C ALA A 43 8.74 2.25 -10.78
N HIS A 44 8.40 1.00 -11.13
CA HIS A 44 7.05 0.56 -11.40
C HIS A 44 6.05 0.95 -10.30
N LYS A 45 5.00 1.68 -10.69
CA LYS A 45 3.81 1.85 -9.85
C LYS A 45 3.15 0.48 -9.66
N ARG A 46 2.93 0.07 -8.40
CA ARG A 46 2.21 -1.18 -8.10
C ARG A 46 0.73 -1.03 -8.44
N THR A 47 0.20 -1.93 -9.27
CA THR A 47 -1.23 -2.03 -9.53
C THR A 47 -1.90 -2.90 -8.49
N PHE A 48 -2.96 -2.38 -7.86
CA PHE A 48 -3.80 -3.15 -6.95
C PHE A 48 -5.01 -3.70 -7.71
N TYR A 49 -5.36 -4.95 -7.43
CA TYR A 49 -6.48 -5.64 -8.08
C TYR A 49 -7.52 -6.06 -7.04
N ILE A 50 -8.80 -5.91 -7.39
CA ILE A 50 -9.89 -6.56 -6.67
C ILE A 50 -10.08 -7.94 -7.29
N VAL A 51 -9.76 -8.99 -6.53
CA VAL A 51 -9.80 -10.37 -7.02
C VAL A 51 -11.00 -11.10 -6.41
N TYR A 52 -11.80 -11.74 -7.25
CA TYR A 52 -12.91 -12.61 -6.84
C TYR A 52 -13.10 -13.75 -7.84
N SER A 53 -13.72 -14.85 -7.39
CA SER A 53 -13.98 -16.01 -8.26
C SER A 53 -14.91 -15.62 -9.40
N LYS A 54 -14.52 -15.96 -10.64
CA LYS A 54 -15.25 -15.64 -11.88
C LYS A 54 -16.71 -16.12 -11.85
N ASN A 55 -16.96 -17.27 -11.21
CA ASN A 55 -18.28 -17.91 -11.19
C ASN A 55 -19.11 -17.53 -9.95
N ARG A 56 -18.64 -16.58 -9.13
CA ARG A 56 -19.37 -16.12 -7.95
C ARG A 56 -20.40 -15.06 -8.33
N ILE A 57 -21.66 -15.28 -7.98
CA ILE A 57 -22.69 -14.24 -8.05
C ILE A 57 -22.34 -13.14 -7.04
N LEU A 58 -22.03 -11.94 -7.54
CA LEU A 58 -21.84 -10.77 -6.69
C LEU A 58 -23.19 -10.27 -6.19
N LYS A 59 -23.36 -10.15 -4.88
CA LYS A 59 -24.56 -9.51 -4.31
C LYS A 59 -24.56 -8.00 -4.66
N PRO A 60 -25.73 -7.33 -4.71
CA PRO A 60 -25.79 -5.90 -5.04
C PRO A 60 -24.86 -5.02 -4.22
N HIS A 61 -24.80 -5.21 -2.90
CA HIS A 61 -23.90 -4.45 -2.01
C HIS A 61 -22.41 -4.68 -2.32
N VAL A 62 -22.02 -5.90 -2.76
CA VAL A 62 -20.64 -6.18 -3.16
C VAL A 62 -20.29 -5.41 -4.43
N ARG A 63 -21.19 -5.37 -5.42
CA ARG A 63 -20.99 -4.53 -6.62
C ARG A 63 -20.88 -3.05 -6.27
N GLN A 64 -21.72 -2.57 -5.36
CA GLN A 64 -21.69 -1.19 -4.90
C GLN A 64 -20.35 -0.88 -4.20
N PHE A 65 -19.87 -1.76 -3.34
CA PHE A 65 -18.56 -1.63 -2.70
C PHE A 65 -17.42 -1.60 -3.73
N ILE A 66 -17.43 -2.50 -4.72
CA ILE A 66 -16.41 -2.52 -5.78
C ILE A 66 -16.40 -1.18 -6.54
N ARG A 67 -17.57 -0.67 -6.93
CA ARG A 67 -17.69 0.65 -7.60
C ARG A 67 -17.15 1.76 -6.72
N PHE A 68 -17.56 1.80 -5.45
CA PHE A 68 -17.07 2.78 -4.48
C PHE A 68 -15.54 2.77 -4.39
N VAL A 69 -14.92 1.60 -4.22
CA VAL A 69 -13.45 1.48 -4.13
C VAL A 69 -12.79 1.93 -5.44
N GLN A 70 -13.33 1.51 -6.59
CA GLN A 70 -12.79 1.89 -7.90
C GLN A 70 -12.87 3.41 -8.15
N ASP A 71 -13.95 4.06 -7.73
CA ASP A 71 -14.13 5.50 -7.90
C ASP A 71 -13.27 6.29 -6.88
N PHE A 72 -13.24 5.85 -5.62
CA PHE A 72 -12.46 6.48 -4.56
C PHE A 72 -10.95 6.49 -4.86
N TYR A 73 -10.41 5.38 -5.37
CA TYR A 73 -8.98 5.26 -5.68
C TYR A 73 -8.61 5.63 -7.13
N ARG A 74 -9.56 6.08 -7.97
CA ARG A 74 -9.27 6.49 -9.36
C ARG A 74 -8.37 7.73 -9.44
N THR A 75 -8.47 8.61 -8.45
CA THR A 75 -7.82 9.93 -8.44
C THR A 75 -6.48 9.94 -7.66
N TYR A 76 -6.05 8.78 -7.15
CA TYR A 76 -4.81 8.60 -6.38
C TYR A 76 -3.76 7.82 -7.18
#